data_AF-A0A950U026-F1
#
_entry.id   AF-A0A950U026-F1
#
_cell.length_a   1.000
_cell.length_b   1.000
_cell.length_c   1.000
_cell.angle_alpha   90.00
_cell.angle_beta   90.00
_cell.angle_gamma   90.00
#
_symmetry.space_group_name_H-M   'P 1'
#
loop_
_entity.id
_entity.type
_entity.pdbx_description
1 polymer ?
#
loop_
_entity_poly.entity_id
_entity_poly.type
_entity_poly.pdbx_seq_one_letter_code
_entity_poly.pdbx_strand_id
1 'polypeptide(L)'
;MASDRADPTFVFVDGALVRPDEARLSPFDHGLLVGDGVFETVRVNDRVPFAWRRHIERLAHSARGLGLPLPDPADLRDAADRVVAANGLRDARLRITVTGGPSP
;
A
#
# COMPACT_ATOMS: atom_id res chain seq x y z
N MET A 1 24.28 5.18 13.12
CA MET A 1 23.51 6.15 12.32
C MET A 1 22.05 5.80 12.49
N ALA A 2 21.35 6.49 13.39
CA ALA A 2 19.90 6.38 13.47
C ALA A 2 19.35 6.87 12.14
N SER A 3 18.69 6.00 11.38
CA SER A 3 17.89 6.43 10.23
C SER A 3 16.85 7.37 10.81
N ASP A 4 16.91 8.65 10.41
CA ASP A 4 15.83 9.61 10.58
C ASP A 4 14.64 9.11 9.77
N ARG A 5 13.91 8.13 10.32
CA ARG A 5 12.76 7.51 9.68
C ARG A 5 11.59 8.41 10.03
N ALA A 6 11.48 9.54 9.33
CA ALA A 6 10.29 10.37 9.40
C ALA A 6 9.08 9.48 9.09
N ASP A 7 8.17 9.38 10.06
CA ASP A 7 6.92 8.67 9.84
C ASP A 7 6.14 9.38 8.72
N PRO A 8 5.43 8.63 7.87
CA PRO A 8 4.68 9.24 6.78
C PRO A 8 3.68 10.23 7.35
N THR A 9 3.56 11.41 6.73
CA THR A 9 2.54 12.41 7.09
C THR A 9 1.16 11.99 6.56
N PHE A 10 1.12 11.24 5.47
CA PHE A 10 -0.11 10.73 4.85
C PHE A 10 0.02 9.26 4.43
N VAL A 11 -1.06 8.52 4.59
CA VAL A 11 -1.24 7.14 4.11
C VAL A 11 -2.51 7.05 3.29
N PHE A 12 -2.59 6.04 2.42
CA PHE A 12 -3.81 5.76 1.65
C PHE A 12 -4.49 4.52 2.21
N VAL A 13 -5.74 4.65 2.61
CA VAL A 13 -6.55 3.57 3.19
C VAL A 13 -7.95 3.64 2.56
N ASP A 14 -8.41 2.52 2.00
CA ASP A 14 -9.78 2.33 1.47
C ASP A 14 -10.30 3.48 0.59
N GLY A 15 -9.47 3.97 -0.34
CA GLY A 15 -9.84 5.01 -1.31
C GLY A 15 -9.51 6.45 -0.87
N ALA A 16 -9.09 6.66 0.38
CA ALA A 16 -8.83 7.97 0.94
C ALA A 16 -7.36 8.17 1.33
N LEU A 17 -6.87 9.39 1.10
CA LEU A 17 -5.59 9.84 1.64
C LEU A 17 -5.87 10.50 3.00
N VAL A 18 -5.29 9.97 4.07
CA VAL A 18 -5.56 10.37 5.46
C VAL A 18 -4.26 10.52 6.24
N ARG A 19 -4.31 11.21 7.38
CA ARG A 19 -3.18 11.21 8.31
C ARG A 19 -3.07 9.85 9.03
N PRO A 20 -1.87 9.39 9.43
CA PRO A 20 -1.72 8.10 10.11
C PRO A 20 -2.55 7.92 11.37
N ASP A 21 -2.77 8.99 12.14
CA ASP A 21 -3.61 9.02 13.35
C ASP A 21 -5.12 8.98 13.05
N GLU A 22 -5.51 9.29 11.82
CA GLU A 22 -6.88 9.19 11.30
C GLU A 22 -7.14 7.88 10.56
N ALA A 23 -6.09 7.14 10.16
CA ALA A 23 -6.23 5.84 9.53
C ALA A 23 -6.99 4.87 10.45
N ARG A 24 -7.93 4.13 9.87
CA ARG A 24 -8.74 3.13 10.56
C ARG A 24 -8.65 1.83 9.77
N LEU A 25 -8.45 0.74 10.48
CA LEU A 25 -8.63 -0.62 9.98
C LEU A 25 -9.71 -1.28 10.83
N SER A 26 -10.53 -2.13 10.20
CA SER A 26 -11.51 -2.92 10.95
C SER A 26 -10.78 -3.89 11.88
N PRO A 27 -11.20 -4.03 13.16
CA PRO A 27 -10.67 -5.10 14.01
C PRO A 27 -11.08 -6.50 13.50
N PHE A 28 -12.08 -6.57 12.62
CA PHE A 28 -12.52 -7.80 11.94
C PHE A 28 -11.89 -7.99 10.56
N ASP A 29 -10.87 -7.20 10.21
CA ASP A 29 -10.12 -7.41 8.98
C ASP A 29 -9.36 -8.74 9.05
N HIS A 30 -9.56 -9.61 8.07
CA HIS A 30 -8.99 -10.95 8.05
C HIS A 30 -7.45 -10.93 7.90
N GLY A 31 -6.89 -9.85 7.34
CA GLY A 31 -5.45 -9.57 7.36
C GLY A 31 -4.91 -9.33 8.77
N LEU A 32 -5.72 -8.77 9.67
CA LEU A 32 -5.37 -8.63 11.09
C LEU A 32 -5.65 -9.92 11.88
N LEU A 33 -6.81 -10.55 11.66
CA LEU A 33 -7.27 -11.70 12.45
C LEU A 33 -6.47 -12.96 12.18
N VAL A 34 -6.16 -13.25 10.91
CA VAL A 34 -5.55 -14.53 10.49
C VAL A 34 -4.39 -14.36 9.50
N GLY A 35 -3.98 -13.13 9.21
CA GLY A 35 -2.88 -12.85 8.28
C GLY A 35 -3.26 -13.01 6.80
N ASP A 36 -4.56 -12.97 6.49
CA ASP A 36 -5.08 -13.09 5.12
C ASP A 36 -4.84 -11.81 4.31
N GLY A 37 -3.70 -11.76 3.61
CA GLY A 37 -3.31 -10.60 2.83
C GLY A 37 -2.02 -10.79 2.05
N VAL A 38 -1.78 -9.88 1.11
CA VAL A 38 -0.54 -9.79 0.31
C VAL A 38 0.04 -8.38 0.39
N PHE A 39 1.33 -8.25 0.12
CA PHE A 39 1.96 -6.94 0.07
C PHE A 39 3.07 -6.88 -0.98
N GLU A 40 3.36 -5.65 -1.41
CA GLU A 40 4.53 -5.31 -2.19
C GLU A 40 5.30 -4.17 -1.53
N THR A 41 6.62 -4.17 -1.71
CA THR A 41 7.48 -3.04 -1.32
C THR A 41 8.16 -2.50 -2.58
N VAL A 42 7.80 -1.28 -2.95
CA VAL A 42 8.23 -0.61 -4.18
C VAL A 42 9.25 0.47 -3.82
N ARG A 43 10.38 0.51 -4.53
CA ARG A 43 11.33 1.62 -4.43
C ARG A 43 10.74 2.83 -5.14
N VAL A 44 10.75 3.98 -4.49
CA VAL A 44 10.52 5.28 -5.14
C VAL A 44 11.87 5.92 -5.37
N ASN A 45 12.15 6.31 -6.62
CA ASN A 45 13.36 7.01 -7.03
C ASN A 45 12.96 8.28 -7.77
N ASP A 46 13.47 9.43 -7.31
CA ASP A 46 13.10 10.74 -7.83
C ASP A 46 11.58 10.94 -8.00
N ARG A 47 10.82 10.61 -6.96
CA ARG A 47 9.34 10.64 -6.89
C ARG A 47 8.60 9.64 -7.78
N VAL A 48 9.30 8.75 -8.46
CA VAL A 48 8.69 7.75 -9.35
C VAL A 48 8.78 6.35 -8.75
N PRO A 49 7.65 5.62 -8.59
CA PRO A 49 7.68 4.19 -8.27
C PRO A 49 8.43 3.39 -9.33
N PHE A 50 9.57 2.82 -8.96
CA PHE A 50 10.43 2.05 -9.84
C PHE A 50 9.82 0.68 -10.18
N ALA A 51 9.98 0.26 -11.43
CA ALA A 51 9.52 -1.04 -11.93
C ALA A 51 8.04 -1.37 -11.60
N TRP A 52 7.18 -0.35 -11.51
CA TRP A 52 5.78 -0.44 -11.07
C TRP A 52 5.03 -1.66 -11.64
N ARG A 53 5.06 -1.83 -12.97
CA ARG A 53 4.38 -2.94 -13.64
C ARG A 53 4.77 -4.31 -13.08
N ARG A 54 6.07 -4.54 -12.85
CA ARG A 54 6.57 -5.82 -12.30
C ARG A 54 6.10 -6.07 -10.87
N HIS A 55 6.01 -5.01 -10.07
CA HIS A 55 5.49 -5.10 -8.70
C HIS A 55 3.99 -5.42 -8.70
N ILE A 56 3.19 -4.72 -9.51
CA ILE A 56 1.74 -4.96 -9.58
C ILE A 56 1.41 -6.32 -10.20
N GLU A 57 2.15 -6.78 -11.20
CA GLU A 57 2.01 -8.14 -11.73
C GLU A 57 2.25 -9.21 -10.66
N ARG A 58 3.26 -9.02 -9.81
CA ARG A 58 3.57 -9.94 -8.70
C ARG A 58 2.51 -9.86 -7.59
N LEU A 59 2.08 -8.67 -7.19
CA LEU A 59 0.96 -8.47 -6.26
C LEU A 59 -0.29 -9.19 -6.76
N ALA A 60 -0.61 -9.04 -8.05
CA ALA A 60 -1.75 -9.68 -8.69
C ALA A 60 -1.63 -11.20 -8.77
N HIS A 61 -0.43 -11.71 -9.03
CA HIS A 61 -0.19 -13.14 -8.97
C HIS A 61 -0.42 -13.70 -7.55
N SER A 62 0.13 -13.04 -6.52
CA SER A 62 -0.03 -13.45 -5.12
C SER A 62 -1.49 -13.37 -4.65
N ALA A 63 -2.19 -12.27 -4.96
CA ALA A 63 -3.59 -12.09 -4.59
C ALA A 63 -4.49 -13.16 -5.23
N ARG A 64 -4.27 -13.48 -6.53
CA ARG A 64 -5.00 -14.57 -7.20
C ARG A 64 -4.79 -15.91 -6.52
N GLY A 65 -3.58 -16.20 -6.04
CA GLY A 65 -3.28 -17.43 -5.32
C GLY A 65 -4.05 -17.57 -4.00
N LEU A 66 -4.44 -16.45 -3.38
CA LEU A 66 -5.22 -16.40 -2.14
C LEU A 66 -6.71 -16.10 -2.38
N GLY A 67 -7.15 -15.91 -3.63
CA GLY A 67 -8.53 -15.51 -3.93
C GLY A 67 -8.89 -14.08 -3.49
N LEU A 68 -7.89 -13.23 -3.23
CA LEU A 68 -8.10 -11.85 -2.79
C LEU A 68 -8.52 -10.95 -3.97
N PRO A 69 -9.58 -10.12 -3.81
CA PRO A 69 -9.91 -9.11 -4.80
C PRO A 69 -8.82 -8.03 -4.81
N LEU A 70 -8.46 -7.58 -6.01
CA LEU A 70 -7.54 -6.45 -6.20
C LEU A 70 -8.25 -5.29 -6.86
N PRO A 71 -7.95 -4.04 -6.46
CA PRO A 71 -8.35 -2.86 -7.22
C PRO A 71 -7.75 -2.87 -8.62
N ASP A 72 -8.29 -2.02 -9.50
CA ASP A 72 -7.70 -1.81 -10.83
C ASP A 72 -6.23 -1.35 -10.69
N PRO A 73 -5.29 -1.88 -11.50
CA PRO A 73 -3.92 -1.40 -11.53
C PRO A 73 -3.76 0.12 -11.69
N ALA A 74 -4.69 0.80 -12.37
CA ALA A 74 -4.73 2.25 -12.51
C ALA A 74 -5.05 2.93 -11.17
N ASP A 75 -6.01 2.42 -10.40
CA ASP A 75 -6.37 2.96 -9.08
C ASP A 75 -5.22 2.78 -8.08
N LEU A 76 -4.55 1.62 -8.12
CA LEU A 76 -3.34 1.39 -7.32
C LEU A 76 -2.24 2.39 -7.68
N ARG A 77 -2.13 2.75 -8.97
CA ARG A 77 -1.12 3.69 -9.44
C ARG A 77 -1.43 5.11 -8.98
N ASP A 78 -2.67 5.56 -9.11
CA ASP A 78 -3.12 6.86 -8.60
C ASP A 78 -2.89 6.98 -7.09
N ALA A 79 -3.28 5.96 -6.32
CA ALA A 79 -3.07 5.94 -4.87
C ALA A 79 -1.58 6.05 -4.51
N ALA A 80 -0.71 5.31 -5.20
CA ALA A 80 0.74 5.37 -5.00
C ALA A 80 1.30 6.77 -5.29
N ASP A 81 0.94 7.36 -6.42
CA ASP A 81 1.41 8.69 -6.82
C ASP A 81 0.91 9.78 -5.84
N ARG A 82 -0.34 9.68 -5.38
CA ARG A 82 -0.90 10.57 -4.35
C ARG A 82 -0.16 10.49 -3.02
N VAL A 83 0.17 9.28 -2.55
CA VAL A 83 0.95 9.09 -1.32
C VAL A 83 2.34 9.68 -1.45
N VAL A 84 3.04 9.42 -2.57
CA VAL A 84 4.39 9.96 -2.80
C VAL A 84 4.36 11.49 -2.84
N ALA A 85 3.40 12.08 -3.56
CA ALA A 85 3.24 13.52 -3.67
C ALA A 85 2.92 14.19 -2.32
N ALA A 86 1.96 13.65 -1.58
CA ALA A 86 1.49 14.22 -0.30
C ALA A 86 2.56 14.20 0.79
N ASN A 87 3.49 13.24 0.74
CA ASN A 87 4.59 13.15 1.69
C ASN A 87 5.86 13.89 1.21
N GLY A 88 5.85 14.52 0.03
CA GLY A 88 7.01 15.23 -0.52
C GLY A 88 8.25 14.36 -0.75
N LEU A 89 8.06 13.04 -0.86
CA LEU A 89 9.16 12.06 -0.82
C LEU A 89 9.85 11.96 -2.17
N ARG A 90 11.14 12.31 -2.22
CA ARG A 90 11.96 12.12 -3.42
C ARG A 90 12.44 10.67 -3.57
N ASP A 91 13.00 10.11 -2.51
CA ASP A 91 13.56 8.75 -2.48
C ASP A 91 12.99 7.99 -1.29
N ALA A 92 12.22 6.94 -1.54
CA ALA A 92 11.45 6.28 -0.47
C ALA A 92 11.24 4.78 -0.72
N ARG A 93 10.60 4.13 0.25
CA ARG A 93 10.02 2.79 0.13
C ARG A 93 8.51 2.95 0.28
N LEU A 94 7.78 2.63 -0.78
CA LEU A 94 6.32 2.58 -0.76
C LEU A 94 5.90 1.15 -0.47
N ARG A 95 5.06 0.94 0.54
CA ARG A 95 4.45 -0.36 0.82
C ARG A 95 2.99 -0.34 0.37
N ILE A 96 2.59 -1.35 -0.39
CA ILE A 96 1.20 -1.61 -0.76
C ILE A 96 0.79 -2.87 -0.03
N THR A 97 -0.34 -2.86 0.67
CA THR A 97 -0.88 -4.01 1.39
C THR A 97 -2.35 -4.16 1.05
N VAL A 98 -2.77 -5.38 0.76
CA VAL A 98 -4.15 -5.75 0.42
C VAL A 98 -4.52 -6.91 1.32
N THR A 99 -5.62 -6.78 2.04
CA THR A 99 -6.13 -7.79 2.98
C THR A 99 -7.40 -8.45 2.43
N GLY A 100 -7.82 -9.55 3.04
CA GLY A 100 -9.14 -10.16 2.79
C GLY A 100 -10.33 -9.26 3.15
N GLY A 101 -10.08 -8.15 3.82
CA GLY A 101 -11.10 -7.22 4.28
C GLY A 101 -11.90 -7.77 5.46
N PRO A 102 -13.04 -7.14 5.79
CA PRO A 102 -13.93 -7.60 6.85
C PRO A 102 -14.56 -8.96 6.49
N SER A 103 -14.39 -9.96 7.35
CA SER A 103 -15.04 -11.26 7.26
C SER A 103 -15.59 -11.65 8.64
N PRO A 104 -16.70 -12.44 8.73
CA PRO A 104 -17.25 -12.92 10.00
C PRO A 104 -16.24 -13.71 10.85
#